data_AF-A0A498JIJ7-F1
#
_entry.id   AF-A0A498JIJ7-F1
#
_cell.length_a   1.000
_cell.length_b   1.000
_cell.length_c   1.000
_cell.angle_alpha   90.00
_cell.angle_beta   90.00
_cell.angle_gamma   90.00
#
_symmetry.space_group_name_H-M   'P 1'
#
loop_
_entity.id
_entity.type
_entity.pdbx_description
1 polymer ?
#
loop_
_entity_poly.entity_id
_entity_poly.type
_entity_poly.pdbx_seq_one_letter_code
_entity_poly.pdbx_strand_id
1 'polypeptide(L)'
;MEFQSKKQIAIIFLSAVTLFSLLGLLFAQNIVVEDVHVGVILDMGSREGQIILSCISTALSDFYQLHKNYTTRLLLRTKDSKGKPLHALSAATYH
;
A
#
# COMPACT_ATOMS: atom_id res chain seq x y z
N MET A 1 -46.67 -34.10 2.81
CA MET A 1 -45.71 -33.48 3.76
C MET A 1 -44.41 -33.01 3.07
N GLU A 2 -44.14 -33.41 1.82
CA GLU A 2 -42.88 -33.12 1.11
C GLU A 2 -42.71 -31.65 0.63
N PHE A 3 -43.81 -30.97 0.30
CA PHE A 3 -43.79 -29.57 -0.17
C PHE A 3 -43.38 -28.56 0.93
N GLN A 4 -43.72 -28.85 2.19
CA GLN A 4 -43.37 -28.01 3.34
C GLN A 4 -41.88 -28.13 3.69
N SER A 5 -41.28 -29.32 3.49
CA SER A 5 -39.85 -29.55 3.68
C SER A 5 -38.99 -28.77 2.67
N LYS A 6 -39.38 -28.75 1.38
CA LYS A 6 -38.64 -28.01 0.33
C LYS A 6 -38.60 -26.49 0.58
N LYS A 7 -39.71 -25.91 1.06
CA LYS A 7 -39.78 -24.48 1.42
C LYS A 7 -38.91 -24.15 2.64
N GLN A 8 -38.94 -24.99 3.68
CA GLN A 8 -38.09 -24.84 4.86
C GLN A 8 -36.59 -24.89 4.51
N ILE A 9 -36.19 -25.85 3.69
CA ILE A 9 -34.80 -25.97 3.21
C ILE A 9 -34.37 -24.71 2.44
N ALA A 10 -35.24 -24.16 1.58
CA ALA A 10 -34.93 -22.94 0.84
C ALA A 10 -34.75 -21.71 1.75
N ILE A 11 -35.57 -21.58 2.81
CA ILE A 11 -35.46 -20.48 3.78
C ILE A 11 -34.15 -20.58 4.57
N ILE A 12 -33.80 -21.78 5.05
CA ILE A 12 -32.54 -22.01 5.78
C ILE A 12 -31.35 -21.64 4.88
N PHE A 13 -31.37 -22.08 3.62
CA PHE A 13 -30.33 -21.77 2.66
C PHE A 13 -30.20 -20.26 2.41
N LEU A 14 -31.31 -19.57 2.19
CA LEU A 14 -31.33 -18.11 2.03
C LEU A 14 -30.77 -17.40 3.28
N SER A 15 -31.17 -17.85 4.47
CA SER A 15 -30.68 -17.27 5.74
C SER A 15 -29.19 -17.51 5.98
N ALA A 16 -28.67 -18.65 5.55
CA ALA A 16 -27.25 -18.97 5.66
C ALA A 16 -26.41 -18.12 4.71
N VAL A 17 -26.89 -17.92 3.47
CA VAL A 17 -26.23 -17.05 2.48
C VAL A 17 -26.19 -15.60 2.96
N THR A 18 -27.29 -15.07 3.50
CA THR A 18 -27.32 -13.71 4.03
C THR A 18 -26.39 -13.55 5.24
N LEU A 19 -26.39 -14.51 6.17
CA LEU A 19 -25.49 -14.50 7.32
C LEU A 19 -24.02 -14.54 6.91
N PHE A 20 -23.66 -15.38 5.94
CA PHE A 20 -22.29 -15.46 5.41
C PHE A 20 -21.85 -14.15 4.74
N SER A 21 -22.74 -13.50 3.99
CA SER A 21 -22.48 -12.19 3.38
C SER A 21 -22.28 -11.09 4.43
N LEU A 22 -23.13 -11.04 5.46
CA LEU A 22 -22.97 -10.11 6.59
C LEU A 22 -21.65 -10.34 7.34
N LEU A 23 -21.27 -11.60 7.54
CA LEU A 23 -20.01 -11.95 8.21
C LEU A 23 -18.79 -11.50 7.38
N GLY A 24 -18.84 -11.62 6.05
CA GLY A 24 -17.80 -11.08 5.16
C GLY A 24 -17.62 -9.56 5.26
N LEU A 25 -18.73 -8.83 5.46
CA LEU A 25 -18.69 -7.38 5.66
C LEU A 25 -18.07 -6.99 7.01
N LEU A 26 -18.25 -7.79 8.07
CA LEU A 26 -17.63 -7.57 9.38
C LEU A 26 -16.11 -7.75 9.36
N PHE A 27 -15.59 -8.57 8.45
CA PHE A 27 -14.15 -8.76 8.26
C PHE A 27 -13.51 -7.74 7.30
N ALA A 28 -14.29 -6.79 6.76
CA ALA A 28 -13.74 -5.69 5.99
C ALA A 28 -12.94 -4.77 6.92
N GLN A 29 -11.62 -4.93 6.92
CA GLN A 29 -10.73 -4.08 7.69
C GLN A 29 -10.70 -2.68 7.07
N ASN A 30 -11.06 -1.66 7.86
CA ASN A 30 -10.74 -0.26 7.55
C ASN A 30 -9.23 -0.08 7.73
N ILE A 31 -8.47 -0.34 6.68
CA ILE A 31 -7.02 -0.12 6.67
C ILE A 31 -6.77 1.39 6.61
N VAL A 32 -6.37 1.97 7.73
CA VAL A 32 -5.84 3.34 7.75
C VAL A 32 -4.44 3.29 7.16
N VAL A 33 -4.28 3.88 5.98
CA VAL A 33 -2.99 4.03 5.31
C VAL A 33 -2.27 5.24 5.92
N GLU A 34 -1.09 5.02 6.48
CA GLU A 34 -0.27 6.09 7.07
C GLU A 34 0.90 6.43 6.14
N ASP A 35 0.90 7.64 5.61
CA ASP A 35 1.95 8.10 4.69
C ASP A 35 3.14 8.68 5.46
N VAL A 36 4.32 8.11 5.26
CA VAL A 36 5.58 8.58 5.85
C VAL A 36 6.44 9.23 4.76
N HIS A 37 6.66 10.53 4.87
CA HIS A 37 7.47 11.27 3.92
C HIS A 37 8.97 11.05 4.16
N VAL A 38 9.68 10.62 3.11
CA VAL A 38 11.13 10.39 3.15
C VAL A 38 11.82 11.23 2.09
N GLY A 39 12.72 12.12 2.50
CA GLY A 39 13.53 12.92 1.59
C GLY A 39 14.69 12.11 1.02
N VAL A 40 14.88 12.16 -0.30
CA VAL A 40 15.99 11.49 -0.99
C VAL A 40 16.72 12.53 -1.86
N ILE A 41 17.98 12.79 -1.55
CA ILE A 41 18.81 13.75 -2.30
C ILE A 41 19.95 13.00 -2.94
N LEU A 42 19.97 12.96 -4.28
CA LEU A 42 20.96 12.26 -5.08
C LEU A 42 21.37 13.15 -6.25
N ASP A 43 22.53 12.88 -6.85
CA ASP A 43 22.86 13.45 -8.16
C ASP A 43 22.10 12.67 -9.24
N MET A 44 20.98 13.21 -9.71
CA MET A 44 20.12 12.52 -10.69
C MET A 44 20.73 12.50 -12.09
N GLY A 45 21.74 13.34 -12.34
CA GLY A 45 22.54 13.32 -13.56
C GLY A 45 23.60 12.22 -13.58
N SER A 46 23.96 11.67 -12.42
CA SER A 46 24.96 10.59 -12.31
C SER A 46 24.35 9.21 -12.51
N ARG A 47 25.18 8.27 -12.99
CA ARG A 47 24.80 6.86 -13.11
C ARG A 47 24.52 6.25 -11.74
N GLU A 48 25.33 6.60 -10.76
CA GLU A 48 25.22 6.13 -9.38
C GLU A 48 23.90 6.58 -8.75
N GLY A 49 23.53 7.86 -8.92
CA GLY A 49 22.26 8.39 -8.41
C GLY A 49 21.04 7.71 -9.03
N GLN A 50 21.08 7.42 -10.34
CA GLN A 50 20.01 6.67 -11.01
C GLN A 50 19.90 5.23 -10.51
N ILE A 51 21.04 4.55 -10.33
CA ILE A 51 21.07 3.19 -9.80
C ILE A 51 20.51 3.16 -8.38
N ILE A 52 20.96 4.07 -7.51
CA ILE A 52 20.48 4.15 -6.11
C ILE A 52 18.97 4.40 -6.07
N LEU A 53 18.47 5.36 -6.85
CA LEU A 53 17.03 5.66 -6.89
C LEU A 53 16.21 4.45 -7.36
N SER A 54 16.69 3.76 -8.40
CA SER A 54 16.05 2.53 -8.90
C SER A 54 16.04 1.42 -7.85
N CYS A 55 17.17 1.19 -7.16
CA CYS A 55 17.25 0.21 -6.09
C CYS A 55 16.27 0.50 -4.95
N ILE A 56 16.15 1.77 -4.52
CA ILE A 56 15.18 2.16 -3.49
C ILE A 56 13.75 1.88 -3.95
N SER A 57 13.40 2.28 -5.19
CA SER A 57 12.06 2.07 -5.75
C SER A 57 11.70 0.59 -5.83
N THR A 58 12.61 -0.23 -6.33
CA THR A 58 12.43 -1.70 -6.44
C THR A 58 12.30 -2.34 -5.06
N ALA A 59 13.17 -1.99 -4.11
CA ALA A 59 13.09 -2.52 -2.75
C ALA A 59 11.75 -2.20 -2.07
N LEU A 60 11.19 -1.00 -2.28
CA LEU A 60 9.87 -0.65 -1.78
C LEU A 60 8.76 -1.43 -2.47
N SER A 61 8.83 -1.57 -3.80
CA SER A 61 7.87 -2.39 -4.54
C SER A 61 7.86 -3.82 -4.02
N ASP A 62 9.03 -4.45 -3.90
CA ASP A 62 9.18 -5.83 -3.44
C ASP A 62 8.67 -5.99 -2.01
N PHE A 63 9.01 -5.05 -1.12
CA PHE A 63 8.53 -5.05 0.26
C PHE A 63 7.00 -5.00 0.32
N TYR A 64 6.35 -4.09 -0.41
CA TYR A 64 4.89 -3.96 -0.37
C TYR A 64 4.16 -5.08 -1.12
N GLN A 65 4.80 -5.72 -2.09
CA GLN A 65 4.26 -6.92 -2.73
C GLN A 65 4.27 -8.11 -1.77
N LEU A 66 5.34 -8.28 -0.99
CA LEU A 66 5.46 -9.35 0.01
C LEU A 66 4.60 -9.08 1.25
N HIS A 67 4.46 -7.81 1.66
CA HIS A 67 3.75 -7.39 2.86
C HIS A 67 2.48 -6.59 2.53
N LYS A 68 1.52 -7.23 1.85
CA LYS A 68 0.27 -6.59 1.38
C LYS A 68 -0.56 -5.92 2.48
N ASN A 69 -0.49 -6.45 3.70
CA ASN A 69 -1.23 -5.94 4.86
C ASN A 69 -0.48 -4.82 5.61
N TYR A 70 0.72 -4.45 5.15
CA TYR A 70 1.45 -3.32 5.72
C TYR A 70 0.78 -2.02 5.27
N THR A 71 0.32 -1.25 6.25
CA THR A 71 -0.55 -0.10 6.01
C THR A 71 0.22 1.21 5.88
N THR A 72 1.42 1.27 6.43
CA THR A 72 2.32 2.42 6.28
C THR A 72 2.89 2.46 4.85
N ARG A 73 2.84 3.63 4.20
CA ARG A 73 3.38 3.85 2.85
C ARG A 73 4.48 4.91 2.90
N LEU A 74 5.67 4.55 2.45
CA LEU A 74 6.76 5.53 2.30
C LEU A 74 6.53 6.35 1.03
N LEU A 75 6.40 7.67 1.18
CA LEU A 75 6.36 8.60 0.07
C LEU A 75 7.73 9.26 -0.12
N LEU A 76 8.45 8.84 -1.15
CA LEU A 76 9.75 9.39 -1.48
C LEU A 76 9.62 10.78 -2.11
N ARG A 77 10.30 11.76 -1.51
CA ARG A 77 10.47 13.12 -2.05
C ARG A 77 11.89 13.26 -2.57
N THR A 78 12.06 13.03 -3.86
CA THR A 78 13.36 13.10 -4.51
C THR A 78 13.72 14.53 -4.88
N LYS A 79 14.97 14.93 -4.64
CA LYS A 79 15.55 16.20 -5.08
C LYS A 79 16.92 15.96 -5.70
N ASP A 80 17.20 16.68 -6.78
CA ASP A 80 18.45 16.55 -7.53
C ASP A 80 19.54 17.49 -6.98
N SER A 81 20.68 16.92 -6.60
CA SER A 81 21.86 17.67 -6.16
C SER A 81 22.69 18.21 -7.32
N LYS A 82 22.47 17.74 -8.56
CA LYS A 82 23.26 18.09 -9.75
C LYS A 82 24.77 17.88 -9.54
N GLY A 83 25.15 16.97 -8.64
CA GLY A 83 26.54 16.70 -8.26
C GLY A 83 27.22 17.83 -7.48
N LYS A 84 26.48 18.82 -6.97
CA LYS A 84 27.06 19.99 -6.26
C LYS A 84 26.64 20.05 -4.79
N PRO A 85 27.59 20.24 -3.86
CA PRO A 85 27.29 20.32 -2.42
C PRO A 85 26.27 21.40 -2.04
N LEU A 86 26.33 22.58 -2.67
CA LEU A 86 25.40 23.69 -2.39
C LEU A 86 23.95 23.37 -2.80
N HIS A 87 23.77 22.69 -3.94
CA HIS A 87 22.44 22.24 -4.35
C HIS A 87 21.92 21.13 -3.43
N ALA A 88 22.78 20.20 -3.01
CA ALA A 88 22.41 19.18 -2.03
C ALA A 88 21.97 19.81 -0.70
N LEU A 89 22.71 20.80 -0.21
CA LEU A 89 22.37 21.55 1.01
C LEU A 89 21.04 22.29 0.86
N SER A 90 20.84 23.01 -0.24
CA SER A 90 19.58 23.70 -0.54
C SER A 90 18.40 22.73 -0.72
N ALA A 91 18.65 21.51 -1.16
CA ALA A 91 17.62 20.47 -1.24
C ALA A 91 17.25 19.93 0.16
N ALA A 92 18.19 19.91 1.10
CA ALA A 92 17.99 19.40 2.46
C ALA A 92 17.21 20.36 3.37
N THR A 93 17.15 21.65 3.03
CA THR A 93 16.32 22.61 3.77
C THR A 93 14.84 22.32 3.52
N TYR A 94 14.09 22.14 4.61
CA TYR A 94 12.65 21.91 4.63
C TYR A 94 11.91 23.12 4.03
N HIS A 95 11.11 22.89 3.00
CA HIS A 95 10.07 23.79 2.49
C HIS A 95 8.79 22.98 2.33
#